data_AF-A0A955D3K2-F1
#
_entry.id   AF-A0A955D3K2-F1
#
_cell.length_a   1.000
_cell.length_b   1.000
_cell.length_c   1.000
_cell.angle_alpha   90.00
_cell.angle_beta   90.00
_cell.angle_gamma   90.00
#
_symmetry.space_group_name_H-M   'P 1'
#
loop_
_entity.id
_entity.type
_entity.pdbx_description
1 polymer ?
#
loop_
_entity_poly.entity_id
_entity_poly.type
_entity_poly.pdbx_seq_one_letter_code
_entity_poly.pdbx_strand_id
1 'polypeptide(L)'
;CGKCHMGPDHPQKEIYEESKHGILFFANIDQMHLDGAKWVVGEDYWAAPTCATCHMAATRNQPSSHDVGLRISWNNRPEVSIRPEAADLKMGIPSSKVPWQTRRQSMMDVCINCHDAQWIDNFYTQYDAVIALYNTKFGEPGKALFALAQPLLNPVPFSNELDWTWFELWHHEGRRARHGASMMAPDYTHWHGTYEVAKRFYGEFVPQLIELAEANAVDPDPKRAEAAEALAAKLDEVLNSDDHKWYLGKTDPAEAAARAKAAAEFKARYEKKK
;
A
#
# COMPACT_ATOMS: atom_id res chain seq x y z
N CYS A 1 -0.07 -20.69 5.45
CA CYS A 1 0.07 -19.21 5.38
C CYS A 1 -0.98 -18.49 6.22
N GLY A 2 -2.29 -18.74 6.00
CA GLY A 2 -3.38 -18.05 6.70
C GLY A 2 -3.54 -18.30 8.21
N LYS A 3 -2.59 -18.94 8.89
CA LYS A 3 -2.51 -18.95 10.36
C LYS A 3 -1.94 -17.63 10.90
N CYS A 4 -1.07 -16.97 10.12
CA CYS A 4 -0.35 -15.77 10.55
C CYS A 4 -0.49 -14.61 9.55
N HIS A 5 -0.56 -14.92 8.26
CA HIS A 5 -0.67 -13.95 7.17
C HIS A 5 -2.14 -13.56 6.94
N MET A 6 -2.73 -12.90 7.93
CA MET A 6 -4.15 -12.54 8.01
C MET A 6 -4.34 -11.30 8.89
N GLY A 7 -5.58 -10.81 9.00
CA GLY A 7 -5.94 -9.78 9.97
C GLY A 7 -5.68 -8.34 9.49
N PRO A 8 -5.76 -7.36 10.39
CA PRO A 8 -5.98 -5.96 10.02
C PRO A 8 -4.79 -5.25 9.35
N ASP A 9 -3.56 -5.71 9.59
CA ASP A 9 -2.34 -5.05 9.12
C ASP A 9 -1.66 -5.76 7.94
N HIS A 10 -1.92 -7.05 7.77
CA HIS A 10 -1.44 -7.82 6.62
C HIS A 10 -2.40 -8.95 6.25
N PRO A 11 -3.61 -8.61 5.72
CA PRO A 11 -4.66 -9.57 5.39
C PRO A 11 -4.37 -10.36 4.11
N GLN A 12 -3.18 -10.97 3.99
CA GLN A 12 -2.79 -11.64 2.74
C GLN A 12 -3.68 -12.85 2.43
N LYS A 13 -4.18 -13.53 3.46
CA LYS A 13 -5.15 -14.62 3.33
C LYS A 13 -6.46 -14.12 2.74
N GLU A 14 -7.03 -13.07 3.32
CA GLU A 14 -8.31 -12.51 2.89
C GLU A 14 -8.20 -11.91 1.49
N ILE A 15 -7.11 -11.16 1.22
CA ILE A 15 -6.76 -10.64 -0.11
C ILE A 15 -6.69 -11.77 -1.14
N TYR A 16 -6.00 -12.87 -0.83
CA TYR A 16 -5.89 -13.99 -1.75
C TYR A 16 -7.25 -14.61 -2.04
N GLU A 17 -8.07 -14.87 -1.01
CA GLU A 17 -9.36 -15.54 -1.16
C GLU A 17 -10.39 -14.73 -1.95
N GLU A 18 -10.38 -13.39 -1.84
CA GLU A 18 -11.25 -12.55 -2.68
C GLU A 18 -10.71 -12.33 -4.10
N SER A 19 -9.42 -12.53 -4.31
CA SER A 19 -8.81 -12.36 -5.63
C SER A 19 -9.32 -13.43 -6.59
N LYS A 20 -9.25 -13.13 -7.91
CA LYS A 20 -9.55 -14.14 -8.95
C LYS A 20 -8.69 -15.39 -8.82
N HIS A 21 -7.46 -15.27 -8.32
CA HIS A 21 -6.58 -16.42 -8.09
C HIS A 21 -7.11 -17.34 -7.00
N GLY A 22 -7.55 -16.79 -5.85
CA GLY A 22 -8.13 -17.59 -4.78
C GLY A 22 -9.45 -18.23 -5.18
N ILE A 23 -10.33 -17.47 -5.86
CA ILE A 23 -11.60 -17.99 -6.39
C ILE A 23 -11.35 -19.18 -7.32
N LEU A 24 -10.41 -19.04 -8.27
CA LEU A 24 -10.07 -20.12 -9.20
C LEU A 24 -9.44 -21.33 -8.48
N PHE A 25 -8.60 -21.10 -7.47
CA PHE A 25 -8.00 -22.18 -6.69
C PHE A 25 -9.06 -23.04 -6.01
N PHE A 26 -10.01 -22.44 -5.30
CA PHE A 26 -11.07 -23.20 -4.63
C PHE A 26 -12.01 -23.89 -5.61
N ALA A 27 -12.28 -23.27 -6.76
CA ALA A 27 -13.12 -23.85 -7.79
C ALA A 27 -12.48 -25.03 -8.55
N ASN A 28 -11.14 -25.15 -8.54
CA ASN A 28 -10.41 -26.13 -9.34
C ASN A 28 -9.33 -26.86 -8.53
N ILE A 29 -9.54 -27.04 -7.22
CA ILE A 29 -8.54 -27.64 -6.33
C ILE A 29 -8.16 -29.07 -6.74
N ASP A 30 -9.08 -29.79 -7.38
CA ASP A 30 -8.91 -31.12 -7.94
C ASP A 30 -7.95 -31.14 -9.15
N GLN A 31 -7.75 -30.00 -9.81
CA GLN A 31 -6.85 -29.84 -10.97
C GLN A 31 -5.46 -29.32 -10.58
N MET A 32 -5.19 -29.19 -9.29
CA MET A 32 -3.95 -28.56 -8.78
C MET A 32 -2.80 -29.54 -8.53
N HIS A 33 -3.02 -30.86 -8.65
CA HIS A 33 -2.00 -31.90 -8.43
C HIS A 33 -1.22 -31.75 -7.10
N LEU A 34 -1.96 -31.46 -6.01
CA LEU A 34 -1.39 -31.07 -4.71
C LEU A 34 -0.65 -32.21 -3.98
N ASP A 35 -0.92 -33.46 -4.34
CA ASP A 35 -0.29 -34.67 -3.82
C ASP A 35 0.92 -35.13 -4.64
N GLY A 36 1.25 -34.41 -5.71
CA GLY A 36 2.38 -34.72 -6.60
C GLY A 36 3.74 -34.57 -5.93
N ALA A 37 4.64 -35.52 -6.16
CA ALA A 37 6.04 -35.45 -5.71
C ALA A 37 6.82 -34.30 -6.40
N LYS A 38 6.35 -33.87 -7.57
CA LYS A 38 6.84 -32.72 -8.33
C LYS A 38 5.68 -31.74 -8.51
N TRP A 39 5.92 -30.46 -8.24
CA TRP A 39 4.89 -29.44 -8.25
C TRP A 39 5.39 -28.12 -8.86
N VAL A 40 5.37 -28.06 -10.20
CA VAL A 40 5.86 -26.95 -11.03
C VAL A 40 4.70 -26.31 -11.78
N VAL A 41 4.48 -25.01 -11.57
CA VAL A 41 3.43 -24.26 -12.27
C VAL A 41 3.72 -24.21 -13.77
N GLY A 42 2.68 -24.40 -14.59
CA GLY A 42 2.78 -24.47 -16.04
C GLY A 42 3.21 -25.84 -16.57
N GLU A 43 3.66 -26.77 -15.73
CA GLU A 43 3.94 -28.16 -16.14
C GLU A 43 3.00 -29.14 -15.47
N ASP A 44 2.95 -29.12 -14.15
CA ASP A 44 2.21 -30.11 -13.35
C ASP A 44 0.80 -29.60 -12.99
N TYR A 45 0.57 -28.28 -13.02
CA TYR A 45 -0.74 -27.63 -12.85
C TYR A 45 -0.76 -26.23 -13.48
N TRP A 46 -1.95 -25.72 -13.79
CA TRP A 46 -2.16 -24.39 -14.38
C TRP A 46 -3.47 -23.70 -13.97
N ALA A 47 -4.31 -24.34 -13.16
CA ALA A 47 -5.66 -23.85 -12.86
C ALA A 47 -5.68 -22.54 -12.06
N ALA A 48 -4.80 -22.39 -11.07
CA ALA A 48 -4.64 -21.18 -10.28
C ALA A 48 -3.28 -21.16 -9.55
N PRO A 49 -2.74 -19.99 -9.19
CA PRO A 49 -1.62 -19.93 -8.26
C PRO A 49 -2.10 -19.97 -6.80
N THR A 50 -1.24 -20.48 -5.91
CA THR A 50 -1.36 -20.39 -4.45
C THR A 50 -0.28 -19.48 -3.86
N CYS A 51 -0.34 -19.22 -2.54
CA CYS A 51 0.75 -18.54 -1.83
C CYS A 51 2.11 -19.22 -2.07
N ALA A 52 2.14 -20.56 -2.03
CA ALA A 52 3.36 -21.32 -2.26
C ALA A 52 3.80 -21.22 -3.72
N THR A 53 2.88 -21.29 -4.69
CA THR A 53 3.16 -21.10 -6.12
C THR A 53 3.97 -19.82 -6.36
N CYS A 54 3.49 -18.70 -5.84
CA CYS A 54 4.13 -17.40 -6.05
C CYS A 54 5.42 -17.23 -5.27
N HIS A 55 5.50 -17.66 -4.01
CA HIS A 55 6.61 -17.29 -3.13
C HIS A 55 7.69 -18.36 -2.93
N MET A 56 7.41 -19.64 -3.21
CA MET A 56 8.29 -20.75 -2.80
C MET A 56 8.45 -21.85 -3.84
N ALA A 57 7.41 -22.15 -4.61
CA ALA A 57 7.39 -23.30 -5.51
C ALA A 57 8.27 -23.06 -6.74
N ALA A 58 8.66 -24.15 -7.39
CA ALA A 58 9.40 -24.10 -8.63
C ALA A 58 8.53 -23.63 -9.81
N THR A 59 9.19 -23.03 -10.80
CA THR A 59 8.67 -22.85 -12.16
C THR A 59 9.54 -23.65 -13.12
N ARG A 60 9.29 -23.54 -14.43
CA ARG A 60 10.16 -24.14 -15.45
C ARG A 60 11.61 -23.63 -15.41
N ASN A 61 11.80 -22.37 -14.98
CA ASN A 61 13.08 -21.66 -15.06
C ASN A 61 13.73 -21.37 -13.71
N GLN A 62 13.06 -21.65 -12.59
CA GLN A 62 13.62 -21.47 -11.24
C GLN A 62 13.21 -22.61 -10.29
N PRO A 63 14.14 -23.08 -9.43
CA PRO A 63 13.85 -24.09 -8.45
C PRO A 63 12.96 -23.54 -7.31
N SER A 64 12.42 -24.44 -6.50
CA SER A 64 11.76 -24.07 -5.25
C SER A 64 12.76 -23.51 -4.24
N SER A 65 12.31 -22.59 -3.39
CA SER A 65 13.11 -22.00 -2.32
C SER A 65 12.30 -21.85 -1.03
N HIS A 66 13.00 -21.95 0.10
CA HIS A 66 12.46 -21.60 1.42
C HIS A 66 12.72 -20.12 1.80
N ASP A 67 13.47 -19.38 0.97
CA ASP A 67 13.62 -17.93 1.11
C ASP A 67 12.50 -17.23 0.32
N VAL A 68 11.42 -16.88 1.04
CA VAL A 68 10.23 -16.20 0.51
C VAL A 68 10.51 -14.77 0.05
N GLY A 69 11.68 -14.21 0.41
CA GLY A 69 12.07 -12.84 0.05
C GLY A 69 12.55 -12.70 -1.39
N LEU A 70 13.01 -13.79 -2.02
CA LEU A 70 13.66 -13.76 -3.33
C LEU A 70 12.78 -13.31 -4.50
N ARG A 71 11.45 -13.22 -4.30
CA ARG A 71 10.47 -12.78 -5.32
C ARG A 71 9.74 -11.48 -4.92
N ILE A 72 10.17 -10.81 -3.86
CA ILE A 72 9.55 -9.57 -3.38
C ILE A 72 10.27 -8.38 -4.03
N SER A 73 9.56 -7.48 -4.72
CA SER A 73 10.17 -6.27 -5.32
C SER A 73 9.89 -4.97 -4.54
N TRP A 74 9.02 -5.07 -3.53
CA TRP A 74 8.67 -4.02 -2.58
C TRP A 74 8.44 -4.62 -1.21
N ASN A 75 9.09 -4.06 -0.17
CA ASN A 75 8.76 -4.37 1.20
C ASN A 75 7.66 -3.40 1.68
N ASN A 76 6.43 -3.91 1.80
CA ASN A 76 5.24 -3.14 2.20
C ASN A 76 5.01 -3.11 3.72
N ARG A 77 5.90 -3.72 4.52
CA ARG A 77 5.80 -3.72 5.99
C ARG A 77 6.02 -2.33 6.62
N PRO A 78 6.99 -1.50 6.18
CA PRO A 78 7.23 -0.22 6.84
C PRO A 78 6.15 0.83 6.52
N GLU A 79 6.17 1.93 7.28
CA GLU A 79 5.31 3.12 7.08
C GLU A 79 5.27 3.57 5.63
N VAL A 80 6.45 3.58 4.97
CA VAL A 80 6.68 3.86 3.56
C VAL A 80 7.26 2.60 2.92
N SER A 81 6.76 2.19 1.76
CA SER A 81 7.30 1.01 1.08
C SER A 81 8.72 1.27 0.61
N ILE A 82 9.61 0.32 0.87
CA ILE A 82 11.03 0.42 0.51
C ILE A 82 11.45 -0.75 -0.38
N ARG A 83 12.59 -0.61 -1.05
CA ARG A 83 13.21 -1.73 -1.75
C ARG A 83 13.70 -2.78 -0.75
N PRO A 84 13.46 -4.07 -1.02
CA PRO A 84 13.72 -5.16 -0.07
C PRO A 84 15.18 -5.27 0.34
N GLU A 85 16.13 -5.00 -0.54
CA GLU A 85 17.57 -5.02 -0.24
C GLU A 85 17.95 -4.06 0.89
N ALA A 86 17.26 -2.92 1.04
CA ALA A 86 17.49 -1.98 2.13
C ALA A 86 17.03 -2.55 3.49
N ALA A 87 15.90 -3.28 3.49
CA ALA A 87 15.40 -3.95 4.69
C ALA A 87 16.31 -5.12 5.09
N ASP A 88 16.69 -5.94 4.11
CA ASP A 88 17.53 -7.11 4.31
C ASP A 88 18.92 -6.72 4.81
N LEU A 89 19.48 -5.62 4.30
CA LEU A 89 20.76 -5.07 4.75
C LEU A 89 20.71 -4.70 6.23
N LYS A 90 19.64 -4.03 6.66
CA LYS A 90 19.43 -3.64 8.06
C LYS A 90 19.32 -4.86 8.99
N MET A 91 18.82 -5.99 8.48
CA MET A 91 18.66 -7.23 9.24
C MET A 91 19.85 -8.21 9.09
N GLY A 92 20.88 -7.85 8.32
CA GLY A 92 22.02 -8.73 8.07
C GLY A 92 21.70 -9.97 7.24
N ILE A 93 20.63 -9.93 6.43
CA ILE A 93 20.18 -11.07 5.64
C ILE A 93 21.00 -11.14 4.32
N PRO A 94 21.52 -12.31 3.92
CA PRO A 94 22.33 -12.45 2.71
C PRO A 94 21.64 -11.98 1.41
N SER A 95 20.32 -12.06 1.36
CA SER A 95 19.49 -11.59 0.24
C SER A 95 19.60 -10.08 0.00
N SER A 96 20.17 -9.30 0.92
CA SER A 96 20.51 -7.87 0.71
C SER A 96 21.35 -7.62 -0.55
N LYS A 97 22.06 -8.62 -1.04
CA LYS A 97 22.86 -8.55 -2.28
C LYS A 97 22.04 -8.82 -3.55
N VAL A 98 20.76 -9.18 -3.43
CA VAL A 98 19.86 -9.47 -4.54
C VAL A 98 19.00 -8.22 -4.82
N PRO A 99 19.26 -7.50 -5.94
CA PRO A 99 18.53 -6.27 -6.28
C PRO A 99 17.04 -6.52 -6.50
N TRP A 100 16.20 -5.52 -6.23
CA TRP A 100 14.75 -5.64 -6.42
C TRP A 100 14.34 -6.00 -7.85
N GLN A 101 15.12 -5.59 -8.86
CA GLN A 101 14.88 -5.90 -10.27
C GLN A 101 14.99 -7.41 -10.53
N THR A 102 16.00 -8.05 -9.95
CA THR A 102 16.15 -9.52 -10.04
C THR A 102 14.96 -10.20 -9.40
N ARG A 103 14.53 -9.74 -8.22
CA ARG A 103 13.36 -10.29 -7.51
C ARG A 103 12.06 -10.09 -8.29
N ARG A 104 11.90 -8.92 -8.93
CA ARG A 104 10.79 -8.61 -9.84
C ARG A 104 10.76 -9.60 -11.00
N GLN A 105 11.90 -9.82 -11.65
CA GLN A 105 12.00 -10.78 -12.76
C GLN A 105 11.70 -12.21 -12.29
N SER A 106 12.16 -12.61 -11.10
CA SER A 106 11.83 -13.91 -10.51
C SER A 106 10.34 -14.08 -10.23
N MET A 107 9.61 -13.01 -9.85
CA MET A 107 8.15 -13.08 -9.72
C MET A 107 7.46 -13.08 -11.09
N MET A 108 7.90 -12.25 -12.04
CA MET A 108 7.38 -12.24 -13.41
C MET A 108 7.51 -13.62 -14.09
N ASP A 109 8.60 -14.34 -13.81
CA ASP A 109 8.78 -15.72 -14.26
C ASP A 109 7.74 -16.70 -13.69
N VAL A 110 7.15 -16.43 -12.52
CA VAL A 110 5.97 -17.18 -12.07
C VAL A 110 4.77 -16.83 -12.94
N CYS A 111 4.52 -15.53 -13.13
CA CYS A 111 3.35 -15.01 -13.85
C CYS A 111 3.26 -15.50 -15.30
N ILE A 112 4.40 -15.58 -16.01
CA ILE A 112 4.44 -15.94 -17.43
C ILE A 112 4.00 -17.39 -17.72
N ASN A 113 3.93 -18.25 -16.70
CA ASN A 113 3.40 -19.61 -16.86
C ASN A 113 1.89 -19.64 -17.10
N CYS A 114 1.18 -18.52 -16.92
CA CYS A 114 -0.28 -18.42 -17.06
C CYS A 114 -0.74 -17.15 -17.81
N HIS A 115 0.05 -16.08 -17.78
CA HIS A 115 -0.30 -14.78 -18.36
C HIS A 115 0.68 -14.36 -19.44
N ASP A 116 0.21 -13.58 -20.43
CA ASP A 116 1.08 -12.96 -21.42
C ASP A 116 1.91 -11.81 -20.80
N ALA A 117 3.08 -11.54 -21.40
CA ALA A 117 4.02 -10.52 -20.94
C ALA A 117 3.39 -9.12 -20.82
N GLN A 118 2.57 -8.72 -21.80
CA GLN A 118 1.95 -7.39 -21.77
C GLN A 118 0.99 -7.23 -20.58
N TRP A 119 0.27 -8.28 -20.21
CA TRP A 119 -0.61 -8.26 -19.06
C TRP A 119 0.18 -8.10 -17.76
N ILE A 120 1.32 -8.79 -17.64
CA ILE A 120 2.21 -8.74 -16.48
C ILE A 120 2.81 -7.33 -16.31
N ASP A 121 3.27 -6.72 -17.40
CA ASP A 121 3.82 -5.36 -17.38
C ASP A 121 2.77 -4.32 -16.97
N ASN A 122 1.54 -4.48 -17.45
CA ASN A 122 0.42 -3.62 -17.08
C ASN A 122 0.03 -3.77 -15.60
N PHE A 123 0.10 -4.99 -15.05
CA PHE A 123 -0.10 -5.22 -13.61
C PHE A 123 0.95 -4.46 -12.79
N TYR A 124 2.22 -4.62 -13.15
CA TYR A 124 3.30 -3.98 -12.39
C TYR A 124 3.31 -2.46 -12.52
N THR A 125 2.91 -1.91 -13.67
CA THR A 125 2.70 -0.48 -13.84
C THR A 125 1.67 0.04 -12.82
N GLN A 126 0.53 -0.65 -12.68
CA GLN A 126 -0.51 -0.27 -11.71
C GLN A 126 -0.02 -0.44 -10.27
N TYR A 127 0.62 -1.56 -9.96
CA TYR A 127 1.14 -1.82 -8.61
C TYR A 127 2.16 -0.76 -8.19
N ASP A 128 3.14 -0.46 -9.04
CA ASP A 128 4.16 0.55 -8.77
C ASP A 128 3.54 1.95 -8.63
N ALA A 129 2.50 2.28 -9.43
CA ALA A 129 1.78 3.54 -9.30
C ALA A 129 1.02 3.66 -7.97
N VAL A 130 0.39 2.59 -7.47
CA VAL A 130 -0.27 2.60 -6.15
C VAL A 130 0.74 2.75 -5.02
N ILE A 131 1.89 2.08 -5.11
CA ILE A 131 2.98 2.25 -4.13
C ILE A 131 3.48 3.68 -4.12
N ALA A 132 3.76 4.25 -5.30
CA ALA A 132 4.22 5.63 -5.43
C ALA A 132 3.19 6.60 -4.85
N LEU A 133 1.92 6.48 -5.25
CA LEU A 133 0.83 7.31 -4.75
C LEU A 133 0.75 7.26 -3.23
N TYR A 134 0.71 6.07 -2.62
CA TYR A 134 0.65 5.98 -1.16
C TYR A 134 1.89 6.60 -0.49
N ASN A 135 3.08 6.28 -0.99
CA ASN A 135 4.34 6.75 -0.41
C ASN A 135 4.41 8.28 -0.43
N THR A 136 4.20 8.91 -1.58
CA THR A 136 4.40 10.35 -1.76
C THR A 136 3.23 11.17 -1.22
N LYS A 137 2.01 10.65 -1.28
CA LYS A 137 0.82 11.36 -0.82
C LYS A 137 0.55 11.22 0.67
N PHE A 138 0.80 10.06 1.26
CA PHE A 138 0.38 9.81 2.64
C PHE A 138 1.56 9.41 3.53
N GLY A 139 2.36 8.44 3.10
CA GLY A 139 3.40 7.84 3.94
C GLY A 139 4.51 8.82 4.32
N GLU A 140 5.17 9.42 3.33
CA GLU A 140 6.29 10.36 3.51
C GLU A 140 5.85 11.67 4.21
N PRO A 141 4.83 12.41 3.72
CA PRO A 141 4.40 13.64 4.38
C PRO A 141 3.81 13.36 5.76
N GLY A 142 3.01 12.31 5.93
CA GLY A 142 2.45 11.94 7.22
C GLY A 142 3.51 11.60 8.26
N LYS A 143 4.56 10.88 7.85
CA LYS A 143 5.70 10.57 8.72
C LYS A 143 6.47 11.83 9.14
N ALA A 144 6.69 12.76 8.20
CA ALA A 144 7.36 14.02 8.50
C ALA A 144 6.54 14.87 9.49
N LEU A 145 5.23 14.95 9.28
CA LEU A 145 4.30 15.65 10.18
C LEU A 145 4.28 15.03 11.58
N PHE A 146 4.15 13.70 11.67
CA PHE A 146 4.17 13.00 12.95
C PHE A 146 5.48 13.21 13.70
N ALA A 147 6.62 13.20 13.00
CA ALA A 147 7.93 13.47 13.60
C ALA A 147 8.03 14.89 14.18
N LEU A 148 7.48 15.90 13.48
CA LEU A 148 7.42 17.29 13.96
C LEU A 148 6.46 17.47 15.15
N ALA A 149 5.44 16.62 15.26
CA ALA A 149 4.51 16.63 16.38
C ALA A 149 5.11 16.05 17.67
N GLN A 150 6.08 15.13 17.59
CA GLN A 150 6.62 14.41 18.75
C GLN A 150 7.07 15.30 19.94
N PRO A 151 7.78 16.44 19.74
CA PRO A 151 8.17 17.31 20.85
C PRO A 151 6.99 17.94 21.61
N LEU A 152 5.81 17.99 20.99
CA LEU A 152 4.59 18.57 21.56
C LEU A 152 3.77 17.56 22.37
N LEU A 153 4.06 16.26 22.21
CA LEU A 153 3.30 15.17 22.81
C LEU A 153 3.90 14.68 24.13
N ASN A 154 3.15 13.83 24.84
CA ASN A 154 3.72 13.03 25.91
C ASN A 154 4.74 12.03 25.34
N PRO A 155 5.98 11.97 25.85
CA PRO A 155 7.02 11.10 25.30
C PRO A 155 6.76 9.59 25.48
N VAL A 156 5.77 9.19 26.29
CA VAL A 156 5.41 7.77 26.45
C VAL A 156 4.74 7.26 25.17
N PRO A 157 5.29 6.23 24.49
CA PRO A 157 4.70 5.71 23.26
C PRO A 157 3.27 5.23 23.45
N PHE A 158 2.39 5.54 22.50
CA PHE A 158 0.97 5.16 22.50
C PHE A 158 0.15 5.72 23.67
N SER A 159 0.67 6.75 24.35
CA SER A 159 -0.08 7.48 25.37
C SER A 159 -0.91 8.63 24.80
N ASN A 160 -0.62 9.05 23.56
CA ASN A 160 -1.34 10.12 22.88
C ASN A 160 -2.31 9.51 21.86
N GLU A 161 -3.47 10.12 21.65
CA GLU A 161 -4.42 9.71 20.61
C GLU A 161 -3.78 9.75 19.22
N LEU A 162 -2.97 10.78 18.95
CA LEU A 162 -2.25 10.95 17.68
C LEU A 162 -1.30 9.78 17.37
N ASP A 163 -0.76 9.10 18.38
CA ASP A 163 0.08 7.91 18.18
C ASP A 163 -0.74 6.78 17.52
N TRP A 164 -1.97 6.58 17.99
CA TRP A 164 -2.89 5.58 17.45
C TRP A 164 -3.39 5.96 16.06
N THR A 165 -3.77 7.22 15.86
CA THR A 165 -4.19 7.73 14.55
C THR A 165 -3.10 7.50 13.50
N TRP A 166 -1.85 7.89 13.79
CA TRP A 166 -0.74 7.66 12.86
C TRP A 166 -0.49 6.18 12.66
N PHE A 167 -0.41 5.40 13.76
CA PHE A 167 -0.14 3.97 13.68
C PHE A 167 -1.16 3.24 12.81
N GLU A 168 -2.45 3.41 13.04
CA GLU A 168 -3.46 2.69 12.28
C GLU A 168 -3.53 3.13 10.80
N LEU A 169 -3.27 4.42 10.53
CA LEU A 169 -3.21 4.97 9.16
C LEU A 169 -2.20 4.21 8.30
N TRP A 170 -0.94 4.09 8.75
CA TRP A 170 0.08 3.42 7.94
C TRP A 170 0.11 1.90 8.15
N HIS A 171 -0.10 1.44 9.40
CA HIS A 171 0.08 0.03 9.81
C HIS A 171 -1.09 -0.83 9.35
N HIS A 172 -2.32 -0.33 9.44
CA HIS A 172 -3.50 -1.09 9.00
C HIS A 172 -3.88 -0.69 7.58
N GLU A 173 -4.35 0.52 7.38
CA GLU A 173 -4.98 0.94 6.12
C GLU A 173 -3.95 1.04 5.00
N GLY A 174 -2.80 1.68 5.29
CA GLY A 174 -1.70 1.83 4.35
C GLY A 174 -1.10 0.49 3.93
N ARG A 175 -0.93 -0.45 4.87
CA ARG A 175 -0.50 -1.81 4.50
C ARG A 175 -1.57 -2.56 3.72
N ARG A 176 -2.85 -2.47 4.09
CA ARG A 176 -3.97 -3.10 3.37
C ARG A 176 -4.01 -2.65 1.91
N ALA A 177 -3.93 -1.35 1.67
CA ALA A 177 -3.90 -0.78 0.32
C ALA A 177 -2.77 -1.38 -0.54
N ARG A 178 -1.55 -1.40 -0.01
CA ARG A 178 -0.35 -1.83 -0.73
C ARG A 178 -0.29 -3.35 -0.92
N HIS A 179 -0.70 -4.14 0.07
CA HIS A 179 -0.81 -5.58 -0.06
C HIS A 179 -1.96 -5.99 -1.00
N GLY A 180 -3.11 -5.30 -0.92
CA GLY A 180 -4.23 -5.53 -1.83
C GLY A 180 -3.83 -5.32 -3.28
N ALA A 181 -3.11 -4.23 -3.57
CA ALA A 181 -2.61 -3.94 -4.91
C ALA A 181 -1.64 -5.02 -5.40
N SER A 182 -0.77 -5.52 -4.51
CA SER A 182 0.25 -6.54 -4.86
C SER A 182 -0.31 -7.91 -5.22
N MET A 183 -1.57 -8.21 -4.85
CA MET A 183 -2.20 -9.52 -5.03
C MET A 183 -3.56 -9.43 -5.72
N MET A 184 -3.85 -8.32 -6.40
CA MET A 184 -5.07 -8.10 -7.20
C MET A 184 -6.38 -8.24 -6.40
N ALA A 185 -6.44 -7.59 -5.25
CA ALA A 185 -7.64 -7.46 -4.42
C ALA A 185 -8.13 -6.01 -4.45
N PRO A 186 -9.05 -5.64 -5.37
CA PRO A 186 -9.51 -4.26 -5.51
C PRO A 186 -10.20 -3.72 -4.26
N ASP A 187 -10.89 -4.57 -3.50
CA ASP A 187 -11.61 -4.16 -2.29
C ASP A 187 -10.62 -3.81 -1.17
N TYR A 188 -9.61 -4.66 -0.94
CA TYR A 188 -8.52 -4.33 -0.01
C TYR A 188 -7.65 -3.16 -0.47
N THR A 189 -7.50 -2.98 -1.77
CA THR A 189 -6.76 -1.83 -2.31
C THR A 189 -7.52 -0.54 -2.05
N HIS A 190 -8.84 -0.55 -2.27
CA HIS A 190 -9.67 0.63 -2.21
C HIS A 190 -10.39 0.79 -0.88
N TRP A 191 -11.46 0.03 -0.65
CA TRP A 191 -12.39 0.24 0.46
C TRP A 191 -11.77 -0.06 1.83
N HIS A 192 -10.95 -1.11 1.95
CA HIS A 192 -10.21 -1.36 3.19
C HIS A 192 -8.81 -0.71 3.22
N GLY A 193 -8.43 -0.03 2.13
CA GLY A 193 -7.10 0.54 1.92
C GLY A 193 -7.18 2.05 1.72
N THR A 194 -7.03 2.49 0.47
CA THR A 194 -6.92 3.93 0.13
C THR A 194 -8.09 4.79 0.61
N TYR A 195 -9.31 4.26 0.70
CA TYR A 195 -10.46 4.96 1.26
C TYR A 195 -10.25 5.26 2.76
N GLU A 196 -9.92 4.24 3.56
CA GLU A 196 -9.68 4.43 4.99
C GLU A 196 -8.44 5.29 5.24
N VAL A 197 -7.35 5.09 4.47
CA VAL A 197 -6.16 5.97 4.53
C VAL A 197 -6.56 7.43 4.36
N ALA A 198 -7.34 7.75 3.32
CA ALA A 198 -7.77 9.12 3.08
C ALA A 198 -8.68 9.62 4.20
N LYS A 199 -9.69 8.84 4.59
CA LYS A 199 -10.63 9.18 5.65
C LYS A 199 -9.91 9.49 6.96
N ARG A 200 -8.94 8.67 7.36
CA ARG A 200 -8.14 8.88 8.57
C ARG A 200 -7.18 10.06 8.43
N PHE A 201 -6.50 10.19 7.30
CA PHE A 201 -5.58 11.30 7.06
C PHE A 201 -6.29 12.66 7.16
N TYR A 202 -7.41 12.83 6.44
CA TYR A 202 -8.11 14.12 6.39
C TYR A 202 -9.13 14.32 7.51
N GLY A 203 -9.72 13.24 8.02
CA GLY A 203 -10.78 13.31 9.03
C GLY A 203 -10.28 13.29 10.48
N GLU A 204 -9.09 12.74 10.73
CA GLU A 204 -8.55 12.58 12.09
C GLU A 204 -7.15 13.20 12.19
N PHE A 205 -6.20 12.72 11.40
CA PHE A 205 -4.78 13.06 11.54
C PHE A 205 -4.49 14.55 11.31
N VAL A 206 -4.96 15.11 10.19
CA VAL A 206 -4.77 16.54 9.86
C VAL A 206 -5.41 17.46 10.91
N PRO A 207 -6.70 17.30 11.29
CA PRO A 207 -7.31 18.09 12.36
C PRO A 207 -6.54 18.02 13.69
N GLN A 208 -6.16 16.82 14.13
CA GLN A 208 -5.40 16.63 15.37
C GLN A 208 -4.07 17.39 15.35
N LEU A 209 -3.36 17.39 14.21
CA LEU A 209 -2.10 18.12 14.07
C LEU A 209 -2.31 19.64 14.05
N ILE A 210 -3.39 20.13 13.42
CA ILE A 210 -3.75 21.56 13.44
C ILE A 210 -4.02 22.00 14.88
N GLU A 211 -4.88 21.29 15.59
CA GLU A 211 -5.21 21.59 16.99
C GLU A 211 -3.95 21.56 17.88
N LEU A 212 -3.07 20.57 17.67
CA LEU A 212 -1.82 20.45 18.40
C LEU A 212 -0.88 21.64 18.14
N ALA A 213 -0.75 22.08 16.89
CA ALA A 213 0.06 23.25 16.55
C ALA A 213 -0.52 24.53 17.14
N GLU A 214 -1.84 24.75 17.02
CA GLU A 214 -2.53 25.93 17.55
C GLU A 214 -2.44 26.02 19.08
N ALA A 215 -2.66 24.91 19.79
CA ALA A 215 -2.60 24.85 21.25
C ALA A 215 -1.21 25.16 21.81
N ASN A 216 -0.15 24.97 21.02
CA ASN A 216 1.24 25.18 21.44
C ASN A 216 1.89 26.41 20.76
N ALA A 217 1.13 27.21 19.99
CA ALA A 217 1.67 28.35 19.24
C ALA A 217 2.26 29.46 20.15
N VAL A 218 1.76 29.58 21.39
CA VAL A 218 2.25 30.54 22.40
C VAL A 218 2.72 29.83 23.67
N ASP A 219 3.26 28.61 23.53
CA ASP A 219 3.78 27.82 24.65
C ASP A 219 4.91 28.58 25.37
N PRO A 220 4.91 28.65 26.72
CA PRO A 220 5.96 29.32 27.49
C PRO A 220 7.33 28.66 27.35
N ASP A 221 7.42 27.39 26.93
CA ASP A 221 8.68 26.77 26.52
C ASP A 221 9.00 27.14 25.06
N PRO A 222 10.07 27.92 24.80
CA PRO A 222 10.43 28.35 23.45
C PRO A 222 10.63 27.19 22.46
N LYS A 223 11.07 26.02 22.94
CA LYS A 223 11.27 24.84 22.07
C LYS A 223 9.96 24.25 21.60
N ARG A 224 8.92 24.29 22.44
CA ARG A 224 7.59 23.82 22.09
C ARG A 224 6.91 24.80 21.13
N ALA A 225 7.07 26.10 21.36
CA ALA A 225 6.61 27.12 20.41
C ALA A 225 7.27 26.96 19.02
N GLU A 226 8.60 26.76 18.97
CA GLU A 226 9.33 26.51 17.72
C GLU A 226 8.86 25.21 17.02
N ALA A 227 8.64 24.13 17.77
CA ALA A 227 8.12 22.88 17.21
C ALA A 227 6.69 23.03 16.67
N ALA A 228 5.84 23.82 17.34
CA ALA A 228 4.48 24.13 16.89
C ALA A 228 4.48 24.95 15.59
N GLU A 229 5.36 25.95 15.49
CA GLU A 229 5.55 26.73 14.26
C GLU A 229 6.04 25.86 13.10
N ALA A 230 7.03 25.00 13.35
CA ALA A 230 7.54 24.08 12.33
C ALA A 230 6.47 23.07 11.86
N LEU A 231 5.66 22.55 12.77
CA LEU A 231 4.54 21.66 12.44
C LEU A 231 3.49 22.40 11.59
N ALA A 232 3.08 23.61 12.00
CA ALA A 232 2.13 24.42 11.24
C ALA A 232 2.63 24.75 9.83
N ALA A 233 3.90 25.12 9.69
CA ALA A 233 4.52 25.40 8.40
C ALA A 233 4.54 24.15 7.50
N LYS A 234 4.87 22.97 8.06
CA LYS A 234 4.86 21.72 7.29
C LYS A 234 3.45 21.28 6.91
N LEU A 235 2.46 21.48 7.78
CA LEU A 235 1.05 21.25 7.47
C LEU A 235 0.60 22.09 6.28
N ASP A 236 0.91 23.40 6.30
CA ASP A 236 0.56 24.29 5.19
C ASP A 236 1.25 23.85 3.89
N GLU A 237 2.54 23.52 3.93
CA GLU A 237 3.27 22.98 2.76
C GLU A 237 2.59 21.73 2.19
N VAL A 238 2.28 20.74 3.04
CA VAL A 238 1.64 19.48 2.62
C VAL A 238 0.25 19.76 2.05
N LEU A 239 -0.58 20.52 2.74
CA LEU A 239 -1.97 20.79 2.33
C LEU A 239 -2.07 21.70 1.11
N ASN A 240 -1.04 22.47 0.76
CA ASN A 240 -1.00 23.25 -0.48
C ASN A 240 -0.36 22.51 -1.67
N SER A 241 0.18 21.31 -1.47
CA SER A 241 0.67 20.48 -2.58
C SER A 241 -0.46 20.03 -3.51
N ASP A 242 -0.12 19.66 -4.75
CA ASP A 242 -1.11 19.24 -5.76
C ASP A 242 -1.98 18.06 -5.30
N ASP A 243 -1.43 17.18 -4.46
CA ASP A 243 -2.11 15.99 -3.96
C ASP A 243 -3.18 16.29 -2.89
N HIS A 244 -3.05 17.41 -2.18
CA HIS A 244 -3.85 17.73 -0.99
C HIS A 244 -4.60 19.05 -1.08
N LYS A 245 -4.25 19.99 -1.97
CA LYS A 245 -4.88 21.32 -2.06
C LYS A 245 -6.39 21.33 -2.24
N TRP A 246 -6.96 20.23 -2.75
CA TRP A 246 -8.41 20.03 -2.80
C TRP A 246 -9.06 20.04 -1.41
N TYR A 247 -8.36 19.59 -0.35
CA TYR A 247 -8.83 19.61 1.04
C TYR A 247 -9.11 21.04 1.52
N LEU A 248 -8.32 22.00 1.03
CA LEU A 248 -8.49 23.43 1.29
C LEU A 248 -9.50 24.09 0.33
N GLY A 249 -10.18 23.32 -0.53
CA GLY A 249 -11.02 23.85 -1.60
C GLY A 249 -10.26 24.52 -2.75
N LYS A 250 -8.92 24.40 -2.80
CA LYS A 250 -8.04 25.02 -3.81
C LYS A 250 -7.89 24.12 -5.04
N THR A 251 -8.99 23.79 -5.70
CA THR A 251 -8.96 23.08 -6.99
C THR A 251 -8.66 24.05 -8.13
N ASP A 252 -7.86 23.63 -9.12
CA ASP A 252 -7.60 24.42 -10.33
C ASP A 252 -8.94 24.70 -11.05
N PRO A 253 -9.26 25.97 -11.41
CA PRO A 253 -10.46 26.30 -12.16
C PRO A 253 -10.66 25.50 -13.45
N ALA A 254 -9.57 25.18 -14.16
CA ALA A 254 -9.60 24.36 -15.37
C ALA A 254 -9.99 22.91 -15.06
N GLU A 255 -9.44 22.34 -13.98
CA GLU A 255 -9.81 21.01 -13.50
C GLU A 255 -11.26 20.95 -13.02
N ALA A 256 -11.70 21.97 -12.26
CA ALA A 256 -13.09 22.09 -11.81
C ALA A 256 -14.07 22.16 -13.00
N ALA A 257 -13.73 22.95 -14.02
CA ALA A 257 -14.51 23.04 -15.26
C ALA A 257 -14.54 21.70 -16.02
N ALA A 258 -13.40 21.00 -16.11
CA ALA A 258 -13.31 19.69 -16.74
C ALA A 258 -14.16 18.64 -15.99
N ARG A 259 -14.12 18.61 -14.66
CA ARG A 259 -14.95 17.74 -13.81
C ARG A 259 -16.44 18.04 -13.98
N ALA A 260 -16.82 19.31 -13.98
CA ALA A 260 -18.21 19.74 -14.21
C ALA A 260 -18.72 19.30 -15.59
N LYS A 261 -17.90 19.47 -16.64
CA LYS A 261 -18.19 19.00 -17.99
C LYS A 261 -18.38 17.48 -18.03
N ALA A 262 -17.45 16.71 -17.45
CA ALA A 262 -17.54 15.25 -17.41
C ALA A 262 -18.80 14.77 -16.66
N ALA A 263 -19.16 15.42 -15.56
CA ALA A 263 -20.37 15.12 -14.81
C ALA A 263 -21.64 15.42 -15.61
N ALA A 264 -21.69 16.55 -16.33
CA ALA A 264 -22.81 16.90 -17.20
C ALA A 264 -22.94 15.91 -18.37
N GLU A 265 -21.83 15.55 -19.02
CA GLU A 265 -21.81 14.55 -20.09
C GLU A 265 -22.26 13.17 -19.60
N PHE A 266 -21.82 12.75 -18.41
CA PHE A 266 -22.28 11.51 -17.80
C PHE A 266 -23.79 11.54 -17.57
N LYS A 267 -24.34 12.57 -16.90
CA LYS A 267 -25.79 12.71 -16.67
C LYS A 267 -26.58 12.69 -17.98
N ALA A 268 -26.14 13.44 -18.99
CA ALA A 268 -26.80 13.50 -20.30
C ALA A 268 -26.85 12.12 -21.02
N ARG A 269 -25.87 11.23 -20.81
CA ARG A 269 -25.91 9.85 -21.35
C ARG A 269 -27.05 9.01 -20.78
N TYR A 270 -27.45 9.27 -19.53
CA TYR A 270 -28.48 8.50 -18.83
C TYR A 270 -29.85 9.21 -18.79
N GLU A 271 -29.90 10.52 -19.01
CA GLU A 271 -31.16 11.28 -19.14
C GLU A 271 -31.90 10.96 -20.44
N LYS A 272 -31.19 10.58 -21.52
CA LYS A 272 -31.80 10.24 -22.83
C LYS A 272 -32.49 8.85 -22.91
N LYS A 273 -32.75 8.20 -21.77
CA LYS A 273 -33.36 6.85 -21.71
C LYS A 273 -34.71 6.79 -20.96
N LYS A 274 -35.42 7.91 -20.82
CA LYS A 274 -36.82 7.93 -20.37
C LYS A 274 -37.74 8.45 -21.47
#